data_AF-A0A2S8Q5P1-F1
#
_entry.id   AF-A0A2S8Q5P1-F1
#
_cell.length_a   1.000
_cell.length_b   1.000
_cell.length_c   1.000
_cell.angle_alpha   90.00
_cell.angle_beta   90.00
_cell.angle_gamma   90.00
#
_symmetry.space_group_name_H-M   'P 1'
#
loop_
_entity.id
_entity.type
_entity.pdbx_description
1 polymer ?
#
loop_
_entity_poly.entity_id
_entity_poly.type
_entity_poly.pdbx_seq_one_letter_code
_entity_poly.pdbx_strand_id
1 'polypeptide(L)'
;MDLEKLRKLTLSSGFTFKELLMMQRTFKNLDDDERKYVIKYYTKSDNIYNVIIVLAEDAGEPVLFFALMYVGYIIMEVFLYDENSISHLSLISIIYIISTIICICYKSFYHRYRYNFFTCIKLVIFYIRLKIKEKFKQL
;
A
#
# COMPACT_ATOMS: atom_id res chain seq x y z
N MET A 1 13.93 9.87 9.30
CA MET A 1 13.87 8.41 9.38
C MET A 1 15.26 7.84 9.16
N ASP A 2 15.69 6.88 9.97
CA ASP A 2 17.01 6.25 9.82
C ASP A 2 17.07 5.35 8.58
N LEU A 3 18.00 5.64 7.67
CA LEU A 3 18.14 4.96 6.38
C LEU A 3 18.46 3.47 6.55
N GLU A 4 19.19 3.10 7.61
CA GLU A 4 19.56 1.71 7.87
C GLU A 4 18.34 0.88 8.27
N LYS A 5 17.49 1.44 9.12
CA LYS A 5 16.24 0.77 9.54
C LYS A 5 15.26 0.64 8.39
N LEU A 6 15.18 1.66 7.52
CA LEU A 6 14.35 1.55 6.32
C LEU A 6 14.88 0.48 5.38
N ARG A 7 16.19 0.42 5.14
CA ARG A 7 16.81 -0.64 4.34
C ARG A 7 16.47 -2.03 4.87
N LYS A 8 16.58 -2.25 6.18
CA LYS A 8 16.20 -3.51 6.83
C LYS A 8 14.72 -3.84 6.61
N LEU A 9 13.85 -2.84 6.70
CA LEU A 9 12.40 -3.00 6.50
C LEU A 9 12.04 -3.33 5.04
N THR A 10 12.69 -2.66 4.09
CA THR A 10 12.50 -2.91 2.66
C THR A 10 12.90 -4.35 2.30
N LEU A 11 14.07 -4.79 2.75
CA LEU A 11 14.57 -6.14 2.48
C LEU A 11 13.70 -7.21 3.15
N SER A 12 13.26 -6.99 4.40
CA SER A 12 12.39 -7.93 5.12
C SER A 12 10.96 -7.99 4.59
N SER A 13 10.57 -7.06 3.71
CA SER A 13 9.28 -7.05 3.03
C SER A 13 9.28 -7.83 1.71
N GLY A 14 10.40 -8.51 1.38
CA GLY A 14 10.47 -9.44 0.25
C GLY A 14 10.73 -8.77 -1.11
N PHE A 15 11.22 -7.53 -1.12
CA PHE A 15 11.67 -6.88 -2.34
C PHE A 15 13.02 -7.41 -2.78
N THR A 16 13.11 -7.76 -4.05
CA THR A 16 14.38 -8.07 -4.72
C THR A 16 15.05 -6.78 -5.19
N PHE A 17 16.38 -6.79 -5.30
CA PHE A 17 17.13 -5.63 -5.79
C PHE A 17 16.69 -5.20 -7.20
N LYS A 18 16.31 -6.15 -8.06
CA LYS A 18 15.77 -5.89 -9.41
C LYS A 18 14.45 -5.11 -9.35
N GLU A 19 13.54 -5.50 -8.45
CA GLU A 19 12.28 -4.77 -8.24
C GLU A 19 12.53 -3.35 -7.74
N LEU A 20 13.47 -3.17 -6.79
CA LEU A 20 13.82 -1.85 -6.27
C LEU A 20 14.37 -0.93 -7.38
N LEU A 21 15.30 -1.45 -8.20
CA LEU A 21 15.85 -0.70 -9.32
C LEU A 21 14.80 -0.36 -10.37
N MET A 22 13.90 -1.31 -10.67
CA MET A 22 12.79 -1.07 -11.60
C MET A 22 11.89 0.05 -11.07
N MET A 23 11.55 0.04 -9.78
CA MET A 23 10.74 1.09 -9.17
C MET A 23 11.42 2.47 -9.24
N GLN A 24 12.73 2.51 -8.97
CA GLN A 24 13.49 3.75 -9.09
C GLN A 24 13.52 4.28 -10.53
N ARG A 25 13.67 3.39 -11.52
CA ARG A 25 13.67 3.78 -12.94
C ARG A 25 12.30 4.27 -13.40
N THR A 26 11.24 3.55 -13.05
CA THR A 26 9.87 3.95 -13.38
C THR A 26 9.53 5.31 -12.75
N PHE A 27 9.93 5.55 -11.50
CA PHE A 27 9.77 6.86 -10.86
C PHE A 27 10.52 7.97 -11.61
N LYS A 28 11.76 7.70 -12.03
CA LYS A 28 12.58 8.59 -12.87
C LYS A 28 12.09 8.72 -14.31
N ASN A 29 11.06 8.00 -14.71
CA ASN A 29 10.46 8.07 -16.04
C ASN A 29 9.02 8.63 -15.98
N LEU A 30 8.52 9.00 -14.81
CA LEU A 30 7.30 9.79 -14.68
C LEU A 30 7.51 11.16 -15.32
N ASP A 31 6.46 11.72 -15.93
CA ASP A 31 6.48 13.06 -16.51
C ASP A 31 6.95 14.09 -15.48
N ASP A 32 7.63 15.15 -15.92
CA ASP A 32 8.26 16.12 -15.03
C ASP A 32 7.28 16.78 -14.06
N ASP A 33 6.01 16.94 -14.45
CA ASP A 33 4.94 17.45 -13.57
C ASP A 33 4.47 16.41 -12.55
N GLU A 34 4.33 15.14 -12.95
CA GLU A 34 4.02 14.05 -12.00
C GLU A 34 5.16 13.83 -11.02
N ARG A 35 6.40 13.85 -11.52
CA ARG A 35 7.59 13.73 -10.69
C ARG A 35 7.73 14.93 -9.76
N LYS A 36 7.50 16.16 -10.23
CA LYS A 36 7.48 17.35 -9.37
C LYS A 36 6.39 17.29 -8.32
N TYR A 37 5.18 16.82 -8.66
CA TYR A 37 4.11 16.64 -7.68
C TYR A 37 4.54 15.66 -6.59
N VAL A 38 5.09 14.52 -6.98
CA VAL A 38 5.52 13.49 -6.04
C VAL A 38 6.72 13.96 -5.20
N ILE A 39 7.72 14.60 -5.81
CA ILE A 39 8.87 15.19 -5.10
C ILE A 39 8.39 16.27 -4.11
N LYS A 40 7.51 17.19 -4.54
CA LYS A 40 7.03 18.31 -3.73
C LYS A 40 6.29 17.85 -2.47
N TYR A 41 5.50 16.78 -2.56
CA TYR A 41 4.71 16.30 -1.43
C TYR A 41 5.46 15.29 -0.54
N TYR A 42 6.41 14.52 -1.10
CA TYR A 42 6.94 13.36 -0.39
C TYR A 42 8.46 13.30 -0.25
N THR A 43 9.28 14.02 -1.02
CA THR A 43 10.74 13.84 -0.97
C THR A 43 11.56 15.14 -1.11
N LYS A 44 12.50 15.36 -0.18
CA LYS A 44 13.61 16.31 -0.37
C LYS A 44 14.78 15.69 -1.16
N SER A 45 14.75 14.40 -1.54
CA SER A 45 15.79 13.73 -2.36
C SER A 45 15.35 12.43 -3.07
N ASP A 46 15.96 12.14 -4.23
CA ASP A 46 15.66 11.01 -5.16
C ASP A 46 16.27 9.65 -4.77
N ASN A 47 16.43 9.38 -3.47
CA ASN A 47 16.92 8.09 -3.01
C ASN A 47 15.90 6.97 -3.28
N ILE A 48 16.34 5.78 -3.69
CA ILE A 48 15.52 4.57 -3.89
C ILE A 48 14.57 4.29 -2.72
N TYR A 49 15.03 4.55 -1.49
CA TYR A 49 14.27 4.40 -0.26
C TYR A 49 13.11 5.38 -0.15
N ASN A 50 13.33 6.63 -0.54
CA ASN A 50 12.29 7.64 -0.55
C ASN A 50 11.24 7.34 -1.62
N VAL A 51 11.68 6.90 -2.81
CA VAL A 51 10.79 6.45 -3.89
C VAL A 51 9.88 5.32 -3.42
N ILE A 52 10.41 4.33 -2.69
CA ILE A 52 9.61 3.22 -2.17
C ILE A 52 8.57 3.70 -1.15
N ILE A 53 8.90 4.67 -0.29
CA ILE A 53 7.93 5.24 0.67
C ILE A 53 6.75 5.86 -0.08
N VAL A 54 7.02 6.70 -1.09
CA VAL A 54 5.93 7.34 -1.83
C VAL A 54 5.04 6.31 -2.52
N LEU A 55 5.65 5.35 -3.22
CA LEU A 55 4.89 4.30 -3.89
C LEU A 55 4.12 3.43 -2.90
N ALA A 56 4.66 3.24 -1.70
CA ALA A 56 3.99 2.51 -0.64
C ALA A 56 2.81 3.31 -0.05
N GLU A 57 2.92 4.63 0.07
CA GLU A 57 1.82 5.52 0.46
C GLU A 57 0.70 5.51 -0.58
N ASP A 58 1.03 5.69 -1.86
CA ASP A 58 0.07 5.68 -2.97
C ASP A 58 -0.66 4.33 -3.11
N ALA A 59 0.01 3.21 -2.80
CA ALA A 59 -0.60 1.88 -2.78
C ALA A 59 -1.40 1.62 -1.49
N GLY A 60 -0.81 1.97 -0.35
CA GLY A 60 -1.22 1.50 0.95
C GLY A 60 -2.32 2.33 1.60
N GLU A 61 -2.36 3.65 1.38
CA GLU A 61 -3.40 4.52 1.95
C GLU A 61 -4.81 4.14 1.50
N PRO A 62 -5.10 3.97 0.20
CA PRO A 62 -6.42 3.57 -0.24
C PRO A 62 -6.82 2.21 0.34
N VAL A 63 -5.90 1.23 0.32
CA VAL A 63 -6.17 -0.12 0.83
C VAL A 63 -6.50 -0.10 2.32
N LEU A 64 -5.75 0.66 3.13
CA LEU A 64 -6.03 0.80 4.57
C LEU A 64 -7.35 1.52 4.82
N PHE A 65 -7.64 2.58 4.08
CA PHE A 65 -8.90 3.33 4.22
C PHE A 65 -10.10 2.43 3.96
N PHE A 66 -10.11 1.71 2.83
CA PHE A 66 -11.20 0.79 2.52
C PHE A 66 -11.27 -0.36 3.52
N ALA A 67 -10.14 -0.96 3.89
CA ALA A 67 -10.13 -2.03 4.88
C ALA A 67 -10.75 -1.59 6.23
N LEU A 68 -10.44 -0.38 6.71
CA LEU A 68 -11.04 0.16 7.94
C LEU A 68 -12.55 0.38 7.81
N MET A 69 -12.99 0.95 6.68
CA MET A 69 -14.42 1.14 6.41
C MET A 69 -15.18 -0.18 6.43
N TYR A 70 -14.65 -1.22 5.79
CA TYR A 70 -15.28 -2.54 5.77
C TYR A 70 -15.24 -3.25 7.12
N VAL A 71 -14.15 -3.14 7.88
CA VAL A 71 -14.10 -3.68 9.25
C VAL A 71 -15.17 -3.01 10.11
N GLY A 72 -15.35 -1.69 10.00
CA GLY A 72 -16.43 -0.98 10.68
C GLY A 72 -17.81 -1.50 10.26
N TYR A 73 -18.01 -1.74 8.97
CA TYR A 73 -19.27 -2.29 8.44
C TYR A 73 -19.54 -3.71 8.96
N ILE A 74 -18.54 -4.60 8.95
CA ILE A 74 -18.65 -5.96 9.51
C ILE A 74 -18.97 -5.91 11.00
N ILE A 75 -18.31 -5.04 11.77
CA ILE A 75 -18.61 -4.88 13.20
C ILE A 75 -20.06 -4.44 13.40
N MET A 76 -20.52 -3.43 12.66
CA MET A 76 -21.91 -2.97 12.74
C MET A 76 -22.90 -4.08 12.38
N GLU A 77 -22.60 -4.89 11.36
CA GLU A 77 -23.44 -6.02 10.97
C GLU A 77 -23.50 -7.10 12.06
N VAL A 78 -22.37 -7.45 12.68
CA VAL A 78 -22.32 -8.41 13.80
C VAL A 78 -23.14 -7.93 15.00
N PHE A 79 -23.20 -6.61 15.24
CA PHE A 79 -23.99 -6.06 16.35
C PHE A 79 -25.49 -5.89 16.03
N LEU A 80 -25.89 -5.83 14.76
CA LEU A 80 -27.26 -5.51 14.34
C LEU A 80 -28.08 -6.70 13.83
N TYR A 81 -27.44 -7.82 13.46
CA TYR A 81 -28.09 -8.94 12.76
C TYR A 81 -28.01 -10.28 13.50
N ASP A 82 -28.98 -11.16 13.23
CA ASP A 82 -29.17 -12.47 13.88
C ASP A 82 -28.19 -13.54 13.34
N GLU A 83 -27.80 -14.53 14.15
CA GLU A 83 -26.64 -15.43 13.95
C GLU A 83 -26.54 -16.07 12.55
N ASN A 84 -27.66 -16.46 11.95
CA ASN A 84 -27.71 -17.11 10.63
C ASN A 84 -27.47 -16.15 9.45
N SER A 85 -27.68 -14.85 9.63
CA SER A 85 -27.44 -13.82 8.62
C SER A 85 -26.02 -13.28 8.62
N ILE A 86 -25.31 -13.42 9.75
CA ILE A 86 -23.93 -12.97 9.94
C ILE A 86 -22.95 -13.75 9.04
N SER A 87 -23.17 -15.06 8.85
CA SER A 87 -22.21 -15.93 8.13
C SER A 87 -22.15 -15.67 6.62
N HIS A 88 -23.30 -15.48 5.97
CA HIS A 88 -23.38 -15.22 4.52
C HIS A 88 -22.96 -13.79 4.16
N LEU A 89 -23.33 -12.82 4.99
CA LEU A 89 -23.03 -11.40 4.75
C LEU A 89 -21.53 -11.11 4.97
N SER A 90 -20.92 -11.71 6.00
CA SER A 90 -19.48 -11.62 6.26
C SER A 90 -18.63 -12.14 5.09
N LEU A 91 -19.02 -13.24 4.46
CA LEU A 91 -18.33 -13.77 3.27
C LEU A 91 -18.41 -12.84 2.07
N ILE A 92 -19.58 -12.25 1.80
CA ILE A 92 -19.77 -11.29 0.70
C ILE A 92 -18.91 -10.04 0.94
N SER A 93 -18.91 -9.53 2.17
CA SER A 93 -18.08 -8.38 2.58
C SER A 93 -16.58 -8.67 2.38
N ILE A 94 -16.10 -9.86 2.77
CA ILE A 94 -14.70 -10.27 2.54
C ILE A 94 -14.37 -10.35 1.05
N ILE A 95 -15.23 -10.98 0.24
CA ILE A 95 -15.04 -11.07 -1.21
C ILE A 95 -14.98 -9.67 -1.82
N TYR A 96 -15.88 -8.78 -1.40
CA TYR A 96 -15.95 -7.41 -1.90
C TYR A 96 -14.73 -6.57 -1.50
N ILE A 97 -14.18 -6.75 -0.28
CA ILE A 97 -12.90 -6.17 0.14
C ILE A 97 -11.78 -6.63 -0.80
N ILE A 98 -11.66 -7.95 -1.02
CA ILE A 98 -10.61 -8.51 -1.87
C ILE A 98 -10.74 -7.98 -3.30
N SER A 99 -11.95 -7.96 -3.86
CA SER A 99 -12.22 -7.40 -5.19
C SER A 99 -11.87 -5.91 -5.27
N THR A 100 -12.24 -5.12 -4.25
CA THR A 100 -11.93 -3.68 -4.20
C THR A 100 -10.43 -3.44 -4.14
N ILE A 101 -9.70 -4.20 -3.33
CA ILE A 101 -8.24 -4.15 -3.26
C ILE A 101 -7.64 -4.49 -4.63
N ILE A 102 -8.11 -5.57 -5.28
CA ILE A 102 -7.64 -5.94 -6.63
C ILE A 102 -7.89 -4.81 -7.64
N CYS A 103 -9.08 -4.19 -7.63
CA CYS A 103 -9.42 -3.10 -8.54
C CYS A 103 -8.57 -1.84 -8.30
N ILE A 104 -8.32 -1.48 -7.06
CA ILE A 104 -7.46 -0.33 -6.70
C ILE A 104 -6.02 -0.61 -7.13
N CYS A 105 -5.50 -1.80 -6.80
CA CYS A 105 -4.18 -2.23 -7.24
C CYS A 105 -4.07 -2.25 -8.77
N TYR A 106 -5.11 -2.67 -9.49
CA TYR A 106 -5.11 -2.68 -10.95
C TYR A 106 -5.15 -1.26 -11.53
N LYS A 107 -6.10 -0.43 -11.11
CA LYS A 107 -6.29 0.91 -11.67
C LYS A 107 -5.14 1.87 -11.35
N SER A 108 -4.69 1.92 -10.10
CA SER A 108 -3.61 2.85 -9.71
C SER A 108 -2.23 2.33 -10.07
N PHE A 109 -1.93 1.04 -9.90
CA PHE A 109 -0.57 0.54 -10.03
C PHE A 109 -0.23 -0.05 -11.41
N TYR A 110 -1.16 -0.76 -12.03
CA TYR A 110 -0.93 -1.32 -13.37
C TYR A 110 -1.06 -0.24 -14.45
N HIS A 111 -2.08 0.62 -14.38
CA HIS A 111 -2.27 1.66 -15.40
C HIS A 111 -1.25 2.80 -15.30
N ARG A 112 -0.93 3.27 -14.08
CA ARG A 112 -0.06 4.44 -13.87
C ARG A 112 1.42 4.10 -13.90
N TYR A 113 1.81 3.02 -13.25
CA TYR A 113 3.23 2.69 -13.07
C TYR A 113 3.65 1.39 -13.76
N ARG A 114 2.72 0.68 -14.42
CA ARG A 114 2.93 -0.64 -15.04
C ARG A 114 3.60 -1.67 -14.12
N TYR A 115 3.36 -1.56 -12.82
CA TYR A 115 3.86 -2.55 -11.87
C TYR A 115 2.92 -3.76 -11.82
N ASN A 116 3.51 -4.93 -11.58
CA ASN A 116 2.75 -6.16 -11.41
C ASN A 116 1.98 -6.13 -10.08
N PHE A 117 0.85 -6.85 -10.04
CA PHE A 117 0.00 -6.98 -8.86
C PHE A 117 0.79 -7.41 -7.59
N PHE A 118 1.74 -8.35 -7.74
CA PHE A 118 2.60 -8.79 -6.65
C PHE A 118 3.47 -7.67 -6.06
N THR A 119 3.97 -6.76 -6.90
CA THR A 119 4.75 -5.60 -6.44
C THR A 119 3.87 -4.65 -5.62
N CYS A 120 2.63 -4.46 -6.04
CA CYS A 120 1.65 -3.67 -5.28
C CYS A 120 1.36 -4.29 -3.91
N ILE A 121 1.13 -5.61 -3.83
CA ILE A 121 0.97 -6.31 -2.54
C ILE A 121 2.18 -6.08 -1.62
N LYS A 122 3.41 -6.21 -2.15
CA LYS A 122 4.63 -5.96 -1.37
C LYS A 122 4.71 -4.52 -0.86
N LEU A 123 4.29 -3.54 -1.67
CA LEU A 123 4.23 -2.12 -1.28
C LEU A 123 3.20 -1.88 -0.18
N VAL A 124 2.00 -2.47 -0.28
CA VAL A 124 0.97 -2.39 0.77
C VAL A 124 1.47 -3.01 2.08
N ILE A 125 2.08 -4.20 2.02
CA ILE A 125 2.66 -4.86 3.22
C ILE A 125 3.76 -3.99 3.83
N PHE A 126 4.64 -3.45 3.00
CA PHE A 126 5.70 -2.54 3.45
C PHE A 126 5.12 -1.29 4.10
N TYR A 127 4.09 -0.67 3.50
CA TYR A 127 3.41 0.49 4.05
C TYR A 127 2.78 0.23 5.42
N ILE A 128 2.04 -0.88 5.56
CA ILE A 128 1.43 -1.28 6.83
C ILE A 128 2.51 -1.46 7.91
N ARG A 129 3.60 -2.16 7.58
CA ARG A 129 4.72 -2.38 8.52
C ARG A 129 5.43 -1.07 8.87
N LEU A 130 5.59 -0.16 7.91
CA LEU A 130 6.16 1.16 8.12
C LEU A 130 5.30 1.95 9.12
N LYS A 131 3.98 2.06 8.88
CA LYS A 131 3.05 2.76 9.78
C LYS A 131 3.00 2.17 11.18
N ILE A 132 3.03 0.83 11.30
CA ILE A 132 3.11 0.16 12.60
C ILE A 132 4.38 0.58 13.34
N LYS A 133 5.54 0.48 12.69
CA LYS A 133 6.82 0.83 13.33
C LYS A 133 6.93 2.31 13.67
N GLU A 134 6.39 3.20 12.83
CA GLU A 134 6.33 4.64 13.12
C GLU A 134 5.47 4.91 14.36
N LYS A 135 4.29 4.28 14.44
CA LYS A 135 3.38 4.42 15.58
C LYS A 135 3.98 3.92 16.89
N PHE A 136 4.79 2.86 16.85
CA PHE A 136 5.49 2.33 18.02
C PHE A 136 6.86 2.97 18.28
N LYS A 137 7.27 4.01 17.53
CA LYS A 137 8.60 4.64 17.61
C LYS A 137 9.77 3.66 17.54
N GLN A 138 9.59 2.56 16.80
CA GLN A 138 10.63 1.54 16.58
C GLN A 138 11.51 1.86 15.34
N LEU A 139 11.23 3.00 14.69
CA LEU A 139 11.96 3.57 13.56
C LEU A 139 12.81 4.75 13.99
#